data_AF-A0A835RZJ2-F1
#
_entry.id   AF-A0A835RZJ2-F1
#
_cell.length_a   1.000
_cell.length_b   1.000
_cell.length_c   1.000
_cell.angle_alpha   90.00
_cell.angle_beta   90.00
_cell.angle_gamma   90.00
#
_symmetry.space_group_name_H-M   'P 1'
#
loop_
_entity.id
_entity.type
_entity.pdbx_description
1 polymer ?
#
loop_
_entity_poly.entity_id
_entity_poly.type
_entity_poly.pdbx_seq_one_letter_code
_entity_poly.pdbx_strand_id
1 'polypeptide(L)'
;MIAPVAVELEEERRIKQEESLCRCNLWNSDITISNESLITLADAIKMVNDLKDVQHKAEEAKLITQLAQIDLVNHKLFEEAYNASLDVSRFLDYYEMSKLLTGPYDKEGACMTITAGLEGVASEMWTEKTPVYVYQVG
;
A
#
# COMPACT_ATOMS: atom_id res chain seq x y z
N MET A 1 -8.02 14.55 20.72
CA MET A 1 -8.67 14.07 21.96
C MET A 1 -9.93 14.87 22.33
N ILE A 2 -10.54 15.62 21.39
CA ILE A 2 -11.65 16.55 21.68
C ILE A 2 -13.03 15.87 21.50
N ALA A 3 -13.15 14.92 20.58
CA ALA A 3 -14.39 14.19 20.29
C ALA A 3 -14.96 13.39 21.50
N PRO A 4 -14.18 12.58 22.24
CA PRO A 4 -14.74 11.82 23.37
C PRO A 4 -15.21 12.74 24.52
N VAL A 5 -14.50 13.85 24.76
CA VAL A 5 -14.87 14.84 25.79
C VAL A 5 -16.18 15.55 25.43
N ALA A 6 -16.42 15.82 24.14
CA ALA A 6 -17.67 16.43 23.68
C ALA A 6 -18.86 15.47 23.82
N VAL A 7 -18.66 14.17 23.57
CA VAL A 7 -19.70 13.14 23.74
C VAL A 7 -20.08 12.99 25.22
N GLU A 8 -19.09 12.87 26.11
CA GLU A 8 -19.34 12.76 27.56
C GLU A 8 -20.11 13.97 28.10
N LEU A 9 -19.73 15.18 27.68
CA LEU A 9 -20.37 16.42 28.16
C LEU A 9 -21.84 16.53 27.74
N GLU A 10 -22.16 16.16 26.50
CA GLU A 10 -23.55 16.13 26.03
C GLU A 10 -24.35 14.95 26.61
N GLU A 11 -23.71 13.82 26.92
CA GLU A 11 -24.35 12.72 27.65
C GLU A 11 -24.70 13.11 29.09
N GLU A 12 -23.80 13.75 29.82
CA GLU A 12 -24.08 14.26 31.16
C GLU A 12 -25.22 15.27 31.17
N ARG A 13 -25.28 16.14 30.15
CA ARG A 13 -26.36 17.11 29.98
C ARG A 13 -27.70 16.42 29.74
N ARG A 14 -27.72 15.40 28.87
CA ARG A 14 -28.91 14.58 28.60
C ARG A 14 -29.40 13.87 29.87
N ILE A 15 -28.50 13.25 30.61
CA ILE A 15 -28.81 12.51 31.85
C ILE A 15 -29.42 13.45 32.89
N LYS A 16 -28.84 14.64 33.11
CA LYS A 16 -29.38 15.64 34.04
C LYS A 16 -30.79 16.10 33.65
N GLN A 17 -31.04 16.27 32.35
CA GLN A 17 -32.35 16.67 31.85
C GLN A 17 -33.38 15.54 32.02
N GLU A 18 -33.01 14.29 31.73
CA GLU A 18 -33.84 13.11 31.92
C GLU A 18 -34.21 12.88 33.39
N GLU A 19 -33.25 13.00 34.31
CA GLU A 19 -33.49 12.92 35.76
C GLU A 19 -34.45 14.00 36.25
N SER A 20 -34.34 15.22 35.71
CA SER A 20 -35.23 16.34 36.07
C SER A 20 -36.67 16.09 35.60
N LEU A 21 -36.85 15.57 34.38
CA LEU A 21 -38.16 15.20 33.83
C LEU A 21 -38.77 14.02 34.59
N CYS A 22 -37.97 13.03 34.95
CA CYS A 22 -38.44 11.85 35.69
C CYS A 22 -38.92 12.18 37.11
N ARG A 23 -38.46 13.30 37.69
CA ARG A 23 -38.93 13.82 39.00
C ARG A 23 -40.13 14.77 38.89
N CYS A 24 -40.47 15.25 37.69
CA CYS A 24 -41.60 16.14 37.47
C CYS A 24 -42.88 15.33 37.16
N ASN A 25 -43.98 15.65 37.83
CA ASN A 25 -45.31 15.16 37.44
C ASN A 25 -45.79 15.93 36.20
N LEU A 26 -45.30 15.52 35.01
CA LEU A 26 -45.60 16.13 33.69
C LEU A 26 -47.10 16.23 33.38
N TRP A 27 -47.91 15.41 34.05
CA TRP A 27 -49.37 15.37 33.94
C TRP A 27 -50.11 16.48 34.70
N ASN A 28 -49.46 17.17 35.66
CA ASN A 28 -50.04 18.23 36.47
C ASN A 28 -49.63 19.64 36.03
N SER A 29 -48.66 19.76 35.13
CA SER A 29 -48.19 21.01 34.51
C SER A 29 -48.90 21.30 33.19
N ASP A 30 -48.86 22.56 32.75
CA ASP A 30 -49.42 23.00 31.47
C ASP A 30 -48.88 22.15 30.30
N ILE A 31 -49.76 21.68 29.43
CA ILE A 31 -49.47 20.72 28.34
C ILE A 31 -48.40 21.27 27.38
N THR A 32 -48.40 22.58 27.20
CA THR A 32 -47.46 23.30 26.32
C THR A 32 -46.01 23.22 26.81
N ILE A 33 -45.79 23.44 28.11
CA ILE A 33 -44.48 23.39 28.76
C ILE A 33 -43.93 21.95 28.78
N SER A 34 -44.80 20.97 29.02
CA SER A 34 -44.44 19.55 29.00
C SER A 34 -43.95 19.12 27.61
N ASN A 35 -44.69 19.46 26.55
CA ASN A 35 -44.31 19.12 25.17
C ASN A 35 -42.98 19.78 24.74
N GLU A 36 -42.75 21.04 25.10
CA GLU A 36 -41.48 21.73 24.82
C GLU A 36 -40.30 21.03 25.49
N SER A 37 -40.46 20.62 26.75
CA SER A 37 -39.42 19.90 27.49
C SER A 37 -39.09 18.52 26.91
N LEU A 38 -40.07 17.84 26.32
CA LEU A 38 -39.88 16.57 25.61
C LEU A 38 -39.22 16.76 24.24
N ILE A 39 -39.55 17.83 23.52
CA ILE A 39 -38.90 18.17 22.23
C ILE A 39 -37.42 18.46 22.45
N THR A 40 -37.08 19.27 23.45
CA THR A 40 -35.67 19.59 23.77
C THR A 40 -34.87 18.35 24.18
N LEU A 41 -35.49 17.40 24.90
CA LEU A 41 -34.87 16.10 25.21
C LEU A 41 -34.62 15.27 23.94
N ALA A 42 -35.62 15.21 23.03
CA ALA A 42 -35.50 14.49 21.78
C ALA A 42 -34.37 15.05 20.90
N ASP A 43 -34.24 16.38 20.83
CA ASP A 43 -33.15 17.05 20.11
C ASP A 43 -31.77 16.73 20.73
N ALA A 44 -31.67 16.72 22.07
CA ALA A 44 -30.44 16.34 22.77
C ALA A 44 -30.06 14.87 22.52
N ILE A 45 -31.02 13.94 22.54
CA ILE A 45 -30.81 12.53 22.20
C ILE A 45 -30.29 12.40 20.77
N LYS A 46 -30.92 13.10 19.82
CA LYS A 46 -30.52 13.08 18.42
C LYS A 46 -29.08 13.58 18.26
N MET A 47 -28.71 14.69 18.91
CA MET A 47 -27.36 15.24 18.84
C MET A 47 -26.31 14.28 19.42
N VAL A 48 -26.59 13.63 20.55
CA VAL A 48 -25.67 12.63 21.13
C VAL A 48 -25.48 11.44 20.19
N ASN A 49 -26.55 10.97 19.54
CA ASN A 49 -26.45 9.89 18.55
C ASN A 49 -25.64 10.33 17.32
N ASP A 50 -25.90 11.52 16.78
CA ASP A 50 -25.17 12.09 15.65
C ASP A 50 -23.65 12.20 15.99
N LEU A 51 -23.30 12.61 17.22
CA LEU A 51 -21.91 12.69 17.70
C LEU A 51 -21.24 11.31 17.82
N LYS A 52 -21.96 10.30 18.34
CA LYS A 52 -21.45 8.92 18.42
C LYS A 52 -21.18 8.33 17.05
N ASP A 53 -22.06 8.57 16.09
CA ASP A 53 -21.87 8.14 14.70
C ASP A 53 -20.62 8.77 14.08
N VAL A 54 -20.39 10.06 14.30
CA VAL A 54 -19.19 10.75 13.82
C VAL A 54 -17.93 10.19 14.50
N GLN A 55 -17.98 9.92 15.80
CA GLN A 55 -16.86 9.29 16.51
C GLN A 55 -16.53 7.91 15.93
N HIS A 56 -17.54 7.07 15.72
CA HIS A 56 -17.37 5.73 15.17
C HIS A 56 -16.72 5.79 13.77
N LYS A 57 -17.21 6.66 12.89
CA LYS A 57 -16.64 6.88 11.55
C LYS A 57 -15.19 7.39 11.60
N ALA A 58 -14.87 8.25 12.56
CA ALA A 58 -13.51 8.75 12.73
C ALA A 58 -12.54 7.66 13.21
N GLU A 59 -12.99 6.77 14.10
CA GLU A 59 -12.21 5.62 14.55
C GLU A 59 -12.02 4.60 13.42
N GLU A 60 -13.05 4.32 12.63
CA GLU A 60 -12.95 3.47 11.43
C GLU A 60 -11.95 4.03 10.42
N ALA A 61 -12.03 5.34 10.10
CA ALA A 61 -11.08 6.00 9.21
C ALA A 61 -9.63 5.95 9.74
N LYS A 62 -9.44 6.04 11.06
CA LYS A 62 -8.12 5.86 11.69
C LYS A 62 -7.59 4.44 11.49
N LEU A 63 -8.42 3.41 11.65
CA LEU A 63 -8.01 2.02 11.44
C LEU A 63 -7.66 1.76 9.96
N ILE A 64 -8.47 2.28 9.02
CA ILE A 64 -8.20 2.17 7.58
C ILE A 64 -6.85 2.81 7.22
N THR A 65 -6.55 4.00 7.76
CA THR A 65 -5.27 4.67 7.49
C THR A 65 -4.08 3.93 8.09
N GLN A 66 -4.22 3.34 9.28
CA GLN A 66 -3.19 2.50 9.88
C GLN A 66 -2.92 1.23 9.04
N LEU A 67 -3.98 0.56 8.55
CA LEU A 67 -3.85 -0.59 7.66
C LEU A 67 -3.15 -0.20 6.35
N ALA A 68 -3.59 0.86 5.69
CA ALA A 68 -2.99 1.34 4.44
C ALA A 68 -1.51 1.73 4.61
N GLN A 69 -1.12 2.29 5.75
CA GLN A 69 0.27 2.63 6.04
C GLN A 69 1.16 1.39 6.14
N ILE A 70 0.67 0.31 6.77
CA ILE A 70 1.41 -0.95 6.89
C ILE A 70 1.62 -1.58 5.51
N ASP A 71 0.56 -1.63 4.68
CA ASP A 71 0.66 -2.20 3.33
C ASP A 71 1.61 -1.41 2.43
N LEU A 72 1.61 -0.07 2.52
CA LEU A 72 2.53 0.78 1.75
C LEU A 72 3.99 0.54 2.17
N VAL A 73 4.26 0.41 3.46
CA VAL A 73 5.61 0.11 3.97
C VAL A 73 6.07 -1.27 3.50
N ASN A 74 5.19 -2.28 3.57
CA ASN A 74 5.50 -3.64 3.12
C ASN A 74 5.83 -3.69 1.62
N HIS A 75 5.06 -3.00 0.78
CA HIS A 75 5.32 -2.97 -0.66
C HIS A 75 6.69 -2.36 -0.99
N LYS A 76 7.03 -1.22 -0.37
CA LYS A 76 8.33 -0.56 -0.57
C LYS A 76 9.49 -1.43 -0.09
N LEU A 77 9.35 -2.06 1.08
CA LEU A 77 10.37 -2.96 1.60
C LEU A 77 10.59 -4.16 0.67
N PHE A 78 9.52 -4.70 0.09
CA PHE A 78 9.60 -5.79 -0.88
C PHE A 78 10.29 -5.35 -2.18
N GLU A 79 9.96 -4.15 -2.68
CA GLU A 79 10.62 -3.56 -3.86
C GLU A 79 12.13 -3.37 -3.62
N GLU A 80 12.52 -2.84 -2.45
CA GLU A 80 13.93 -2.69 -2.06
C GLU A 80 14.65 -4.03 -1.97
N ALA A 81 14.03 -5.03 -1.33
CA ALA A 81 14.61 -6.37 -1.22
C ALA A 81 14.77 -7.03 -2.60
N TYR A 82 13.78 -6.85 -3.50
CA TYR A 82 13.84 -7.34 -4.87
C TYR A 82 15.00 -6.68 -5.64
N ASN A 83 15.12 -5.36 -5.59
CA ASN A 83 16.20 -4.63 -6.26
C ASN A 83 17.58 -5.03 -5.71
N ALA A 84 17.72 -5.18 -4.40
CA ALA A 84 18.95 -5.67 -3.78
C ALA A 84 19.30 -7.09 -4.28
N SER A 85 18.30 -7.97 -4.45
CA SER A 85 18.52 -9.31 -4.99
C SER A 85 19.01 -9.30 -6.43
N LEU A 86 18.48 -8.40 -7.27
CA LEU A 86 18.93 -8.23 -8.65
C LEU A 86 20.37 -7.73 -8.72
N ASP A 87 20.74 -6.79 -7.86
CA ASP A 87 22.11 -6.30 -7.80
C ASP A 87 23.07 -7.41 -7.37
N VAL A 88 22.72 -8.20 -6.35
CA VAL A 88 23.52 -9.36 -5.91
C VAL A 88 23.68 -10.37 -7.05
N SER A 89 22.60 -10.68 -7.79
CA SER A 89 22.68 -11.59 -8.95
C SER A 89 23.64 -11.05 -10.01
N ARG A 90 23.55 -9.77 -10.34
CA ARG A 90 24.44 -9.13 -11.32
C ARG A 90 25.90 -9.18 -10.87
N PHE A 91 26.17 -8.91 -9.60
CA PHE A 91 27.53 -9.02 -9.06
C PHE A 91 28.06 -10.45 -9.10
N LEU A 92 27.21 -11.44 -8.86
CA LEU A 92 27.57 -12.85 -8.96
C LEU A 92 27.94 -13.22 -10.41
N ASP A 93 27.13 -12.80 -11.38
CA ASP A 93 27.40 -13.03 -12.81
C ASP A 93 28.75 -12.42 -13.23
N TYR A 94 29.02 -11.17 -12.81
CA TYR A 94 30.31 -10.52 -13.06
C TYR A 94 31.47 -11.26 -12.39
N TYR A 95 31.28 -11.72 -11.15
CA TYR A 95 32.29 -12.47 -10.43
C TYR A 95 32.61 -13.79 -11.14
N GLU A 96 31.60 -14.53 -11.58
CA GLU A 96 31.76 -15.77 -12.34
C GLU A 96 32.48 -15.52 -13.68
N MET A 97 32.07 -14.51 -14.44
CA MET A 97 32.76 -14.12 -15.67
C MET A 97 34.23 -13.75 -15.41
N SER A 98 34.52 -12.99 -14.36
CA SER A 98 35.89 -12.59 -14.03
C SER A 98 36.79 -13.78 -13.66
N LYS A 99 36.21 -14.84 -13.08
CA LYS A 99 36.92 -16.07 -12.74
C LYS A 99 37.25 -16.90 -13.99
N LEU A 100 36.35 -16.92 -14.96
CA LEU A 100 36.53 -17.63 -16.22
C LEU A 100 37.49 -16.88 -17.16
N LEU A 101 37.36 -15.54 -17.22
CA LEU A 101 38.06 -14.67 -18.16
C LEU A 101 39.39 -14.14 -17.58
N THR A 102 40.34 -15.05 -17.36
CA THR A 102 41.67 -14.74 -16.79
C THR A 102 42.81 -14.77 -17.81
N GLY A 103 42.50 -15.14 -19.05
CA GLY A 103 43.44 -15.25 -20.16
C GLY A 103 43.93 -13.90 -20.69
N PRO A 104 45.11 -13.87 -21.33
CA PRO A 104 45.74 -12.63 -21.81
C PRO A 104 44.95 -11.89 -22.91
N TYR A 105 44.04 -12.59 -23.60
CA TYR A 105 43.23 -12.03 -24.70
C TYR A 105 41.73 -12.06 -24.39
N ASP A 106 41.29 -12.40 -23.18
CA ASP A 106 39.87 -12.53 -22.85
C ASP A 106 39.11 -11.20 -22.84
N LYS A 107 39.85 -10.09 -22.84
CA LYS A 107 39.32 -8.72 -22.99
C LYS A 107 39.31 -8.24 -24.44
N GLU A 108 39.98 -8.95 -25.34
CA GLU A 108 40.04 -8.64 -26.76
C GLU A 108 38.80 -9.19 -27.47
N GLY A 109 38.35 -8.50 -28.51
CA GLY A 109 37.27 -9.01 -29.35
C GLY A 109 37.72 -10.26 -30.12
N ALA A 110 36.91 -11.31 -30.11
CA ALA A 110 37.19 -12.53 -30.87
C ALA A 110 36.82 -12.36 -32.35
N CYS A 111 37.77 -12.58 -33.26
CA CYS A 111 37.49 -12.73 -34.70
C CYS A 111 37.33 -14.22 -35.01
N MET A 112 36.12 -14.62 -35.41
CA MET A 112 35.83 -16.00 -35.81
C MET A 112 35.79 -16.11 -37.33
N THR A 113 36.68 -16.93 -37.89
CA THR A 113 36.68 -17.28 -39.32
C THR A 113 36.19 -18.71 -39.47
N ILE A 114 35.11 -18.91 -40.24
CA ILE A 114 34.59 -20.24 -40.55
C ILE A 114 34.98 -20.59 -41.98
N THR A 115 35.75 -21.66 -42.14
CA THR A 115 36.13 -22.22 -43.44
C THR A 115 35.47 -23.58 -43.64
N ALA A 116 34.92 -23.79 -44.84
CA ALA A 116 34.40 -25.09 -45.25
C ALA A 116 35.54 -26.13 -45.30
N GLY A 117 35.25 -27.36 -44.87
CA GLY A 117 36.17 -28.48 -45.01
C GLY A 117 36.28 -28.92 -46.47
N LEU A 118 37.33 -29.66 -46.80
CA LEU A 118 37.60 -30.16 -48.16
C LEU A 118 36.51 -31.11 -48.72
N GLU A 119 35.53 -31.53 -47.91
CA GLU A 119 34.43 -32.43 -48.30
C GLU A 119 33.23 -31.68 -48.91
N GLY A 120 33.47 -31.12 -50.10
CA GLY A 120 32.44 -30.87 -51.11
C GLY A 120 31.38 -29.79 -50.81
N VAL A 121 30.52 -29.59 -51.82
CA VAL A 121 29.50 -28.52 -51.90
C VAL A 121 28.57 -28.49 -50.68
N ALA A 122 28.34 -29.63 -50.02
CA ALA A 122 27.55 -29.67 -48.80
C ALA A 122 28.22 -28.87 -47.67
N SER A 123 29.54 -29.01 -47.47
CA SER A 123 30.28 -28.25 -46.46
C SER A 123 30.21 -26.75 -46.71
N GLU A 124 30.31 -26.33 -47.98
CA GLU A 124 30.24 -24.91 -48.37
C GLU A 124 28.86 -24.32 -48.06
N MET A 125 27.81 -25.06 -48.41
CA MET A 125 26.41 -24.65 -48.16
C MET A 125 26.08 -24.58 -46.67
N TRP A 126 26.67 -25.45 -45.83
CA TRP A 126 26.50 -25.39 -44.37
C TRP A 126 27.21 -24.18 -43.77
N THR A 127 28.43 -23.88 -44.21
CA THR A 127 29.17 -22.70 -43.77
C THR A 127 28.44 -21.41 -44.17
N GLU A 128 27.94 -21.33 -45.40
CA GLU A 128 27.21 -20.16 -45.90
C GLU A 128 25.86 -19.96 -45.21
N LYS A 129 25.20 -21.05 -44.80
CA LYS A 129 23.92 -20.99 -44.08
C LYS A 129 24.02 -20.74 -42.59
N THR A 130 25.20 -20.71 -41.99
CA THR A 130 25.34 -20.52 -40.54
C THR A 130 25.32 -19.02 -40.22
N PRO A 131 24.24 -18.45 -39.65
CA PRO A 131 24.21 -17.05 -39.29
C PRO A 131 25.04 -16.85 -38.02
N VAL A 132 26.24 -16.29 -38.17
CA VAL A 132 27.03 -15.80 -37.04
C VAL A 132 26.76 -14.31 -36.91
N TYR A 133 26.56 -13.82 -35.68
CA TYR A 133 26.39 -12.38 -35.41
C TYR A 133 27.68 -11.64 -35.80
N VAL A 134 27.68 -11.00 -36.97
CA VAL A 134 28.77 -10.14 -37.44
C VAL A 134 28.54 -8.74 -36.87
N TYR A 135 29.35 -8.34 -35.89
CA TYR A 135 29.47 -6.94 -35.54
C TYR A 135 30.34 -6.26 -36.61
N GLN A 136 29.72 -5.44 -37.48
CA GLN A 136 30.46 -4.51 -38.32
C GLN A 136 31.08 -3.44 -37.41
N VAL A 137 32.40 -3.46 -37.29
CA VAL A 137 33.17 -2.36 -36.70
C VAL A 137 33.22 -1.24 -37.75
N GLY A 138 32.66 -0.08 -37.42
CA GLY A 138 32.77 1.15 -38.21
C GLY A 138 34.09 1.87 -38.01
#